data_AF-A0AA86NP53-F1
#
_entry.id   AF-A0AA86NP53-F1
#
_cell.length_a   1.000
_cell.length_b   1.000
_cell.length_c   1.000
_cell.angle_alpha   90.00
_cell.angle_beta   90.00
_cell.angle_gamma   90.00
#
_symmetry.space_group_name_H-M   'P 1'
#
loop_
_entity.id
_entity.type
_entity.pdbx_description
1 polymer ?
#
loop_
_entity_poly.entity_id
_entity_poly.type
_entity_poly.pdbx_seq_one_letter_code
_entity_poly.pdbx_strand_id
1 'polypeptide(L)'
;MDTNYQDLFDSSFVQAINAKFSTSVETPKQAYDVFIEKSENGRTKFDLWKQMSILLNVTPKKIHDFFHNTWSKQFCDNIYDHRPEIERIIAELVNFCSIKDLVVTIQCRLQIGYPTIKLHYQTLYQFVNYQVKIHDNKQYSSKKLQNEPIRSYVKRKVQSQFISQNIQRTLNCISECYAPLSFIPNEFVNCSQHNQEHQLHNIRRKNNWKFFSELICILIYYHQFLNLNKFNNFRLKYQQLKSYQRLKQYKFIRIIYMFFNTICYF
;
A
#
# COMPACT_ATOMS: atom_id res chain seq x y z
N MET A 1 -20.27 -12.61 -28.34
CA MET A 1 -20.31 -11.18 -28.76
C MET A 1 -19.76 -11.15 -30.15
N ASP A 2 -20.49 -10.57 -31.09
CA ASP A 2 -20.02 -10.39 -32.46
C ASP A 2 -18.68 -9.65 -32.44
N THR A 3 -17.68 -10.19 -33.13
CA THR A 3 -16.32 -9.66 -33.28
C THR A 3 -16.30 -8.16 -33.62
N ASN A 4 -17.36 -7.68 -34.27
CA ASN A 4 -17.56 -6.29 -34.68
C ASN A 4 -17.55 -5.25 -33.53
N TYR A 5 -18.08 -5.58 -32.34
CA TYR A 5 -18.16 -4.58 -31.26
C TYR A 5 -16.84 -4.33 -30.55
N GLN A 6 -15.97 -5.34 -30.49
CA GLN A 6 -14.66 -5.22 -29.87
C GLN A 6 -13.76 -4.32 -30.72
N ASP A 7 -13.70 -4.57 -32.03
CA ASP A 7 -12.90 -3.78 -32.98
C ASP A 7 -13.36 -2.31 -33.02
N LEU A 8 -14.67 -2.08 -32.94
CA LEU A 8 -15.23 -0.72 -32.86
C LEU A 8 -14.83 -0.01 -31.56
N PHE A 9 -14.83 -0.71 -30.42
CA PHE A 9 -14.37 -0.13 -29.16
C PHE A 9 -12.86 0.14 -29.18
N ASP A 10 -12.07 -0.82 -29.68
CA ASP A 10 -10.61 -0.73 -29.81
C ASP A 10 -10.19 0.51 -30.61
N SER A 11 -10.73 0.65 -31.81
CA SER A 11 -10.46 1.80 -32.68
C SER A 11 -10.92 3.12 -32.07
N SER A 12 -12.13 3.16 -31.48
CA SER A 12 -12.66 4.36 -30.82
C SER A 12 -11.85 4.76 -29.59
N PHE A 13 -11.35 3.79 -28.82
CA PHE A 13 -10.53 4.05 -27.64
C PHE A 13 -9.17 4.63 -28.04
N VAL A 14 -8.50 4.04 -29.04
CA VAL A 14 -7.25 4.56 -29.62
C VAL A 14 -7.43 6.00 -30.11
N GLN A 15 -8.49 6.26 -30.88
CA GLN A 15 -8.81 7.60 -31.38
C GLN A 15 -9.03 8.60 -30.24
N ALA A 16 -9.80 8.23 -29.21
CA ALA A 16 -10.08 9.09 -28.06
C ALA A 16 -8.81 9.40 -27.25
N ILE A 17 -7.92 8.42 -27.08
CA ILE A 17 -6.64 8.62 -26.39
C ILE A 17 -5.73 9.56 -27.17
N ASN A 18 -5.56 9.34 -28.47
CA ASN A 18 -4.75 10.22 -29.32
C ASN A 18 -5.27 11.65 -29.31
N ALA A 19 -6.59 11.84 -29.40
CA ALA A 19 -7.20 13.17 -29.35
C ALA A 19 -7.06 13.84 -27.97
N LYS A 20 -7.21 13.09 -26.86
CA LYS A 20 -7.19 13.65 -25.50
C LYS A 20 -5.79 14.02 -25.02
N PHE A 21 -4.78 13.23 -25.39
CA PHE A 21 -3.42 13.35 -24.88
C PHE A 21 -2.39 13.79 -25.92
N SER A 22 -2.84 14.11 -27.14
CA SER A 22 -1.98 14.49 -28.27
C SER A 22 -0.86 13.49 -28.52
N THR A 23 -1.19 12.20 -28.52
CA THR A 23 -0.25 11.09 -28.77
C THR A 23 -0.49 10.48 -30.15
N SER A 24 0.42 9.59 -30.59
CA SER A 24 0.22 8.69 -31.74
C SER A 24 0.42 7.25 -31.30
N VAL A 25 -0.54 6.73 -30.55
CA VAL A 25 -0.65 5.30 -30.28
C VAL A 25 -1.41 4.62 -31.41
N GLU A 26 -0.98 3.42 -31.77
CA GLU A 26 -1.54 2.65 -32.90
C GLU A 26 -2.36 1.45 -32.43
N THR A 27 -2.02 0.93 -31.23
CA THR A 27 -2.64 -0.29 -30.71
C THR A 27 -3.50 -0.03 -29.47
N PRO A 28 -4.55 -0.84 -29.24
CA PRO A 28 -5.35 -0.81 -28.01
C PRO A 28 -4.52 -0.92 -26.73
N LYS A 29 -3.47 -1.75 -26.77
CA LYS A 29 -2.57 -1.93 -25.62
C LYS A 29 -1.78 -0.67 -25.28
N GLN A 30 -1.17 -0.02 -26.28
CA GLN A 30 -0.47 1.25 -26.08
C GLN A 30 -1.43 2.33 -25.57
N ALA A 31 -2.64 2.41 -26.13
CA ALA A 31 -3.66 3.34 -25.68
C ALA A 31 -4.03 3.10 -24.21
N TYR A 32 -4.17 1.83 -23.80
CA TYR A 32 -4.43 1.45 -22.41
C TYR A 32 -3.29 1.87 -21.48
N ASP A 33 -2.03 1.63 -21.85
CA ASP A 33 -0.88 2.00 -21.03
C ASP A 33 -0.79 3.54 -20.86
N VAL A 34 -1.01 4.31 -21.94
CA VAL A 34 -1.11 5.79 -21.88
C VAL A 34 -2.27 6.24 -20.99
N PHE A 35 -3.42 5.56 -21.08
CA PHE A 35 -4.55 5.86 -20.23
C PHE A 35 -4.20 5.68 -18.75
N ILE A 36 -3.59 4.56 -18.35
CA ILE A 36 -3.22 4.30 -16.95
C ILE A 36 -2.21 5.33 -16.44
N GLU A 37 -1.22 5.69 -17.25
CA GLU A 37 -0.18 6.65 -16.90
C GLU A 37 -0.74 8.08 -16.75
N LYS A 38 -1.53 8.56 -17.72
CA LYS A 38 -1.91 9.97 -17.80
C LYS A 38 -3.25 10.32 -17.14
N SER A 39 -4.05 9.33 -16.75
CA SER A 39 -5.38 9.56 -16.17
C SER A 39 -5.41 9.54 -14.64
N GLU A 40 -4.52 10.30 -14.01
CA GLU A 40 -4.48 10.43 -12.53
C GLU A 40 -5.75 11.07 -11.97
N ASN A 41 -6.35 12.00 -12.72
CA ASN A 41 -7.48 12.80 -12.28
C ASN A 41 -8.82 12.24 -12.79
N GLY A 42 -9.81 12.14 -11.90
CA GLY A 42 -11.16 11.64 -12.25
C GLY A 42 -11.84 12.43 -13.38
N ARG A 43 -11.54 13.75 -13.49
CA ARG A 43 -12.05 14.60 -14.57
C ARG A 43 -11.55 14.16 -15.94
N THR A 44 -10.27 13.82 -16.05
CA THR A 44 -9.65 13.36 -17.31
C THR A 44 -10.32 12.08 -17.82
N LYS A 45 -10.60 11.13 -16.92
CA LYS A 45 -11.33 9.89 -17.25
C LYS A 45 -12.74 10.18 -17.73
N PHE A 46 -13.45 11.05 -17.03
CA PHE A 46 -14.83 11.40 -17.38
C PHE A 46 -14.93 12.06 -18.76
N ASP A 47 -14.01 12.98 -19.09
CA ASP A 47 -13.96 13.60 -20.41
C ASP A 47 -13.68 12.58 -21.53
N LEU A 48 -12.82 11.59 -21.27
CA LEU A 48 -12.55 10.51 -22.21
C LEU A 48 -13.82 9.69 -22.48
N TRP A 49 -14.57 9.32 -21.43
CA TRP A 49 -15.83 8.58 -21.57
C TRP A 49 -16.89 9.39 -22.32
N LYS A 50 -16.90 10.71 -22.15
CA LYS A 50 -17.74 11.60 -22.97
C LYS A 50 -17.33 11.59 -24.44
N GLN A 51 -16.05 11.67 -24.75
CA GLN A 51 -15.58 11.60 -26.14
C GLN A 51 -15.96 10.27 -26.80
N MET A 52 -15.71 9.15 -26.10
CA MET A 52 -16.11 7.83 -26.58
C MET A 52 -17.63 7.69 -26.72
N SER A 53 -18.42 8.36 -25.88
CA SER A 53 -19.89 8.32 -25.99
C SER A 53 -20.42 8.87 -27.31
N ILE A 54 -19.72 9.86 -27.87
CA ILE A 54 -20.04 10.44 -29.17
C ILE A 54 -19.67 9.46 -30.29
N LEU A 55 -18.48 8.86 -30.22
CA LEU A 55 -17.99 7.92 -31.23
C LEU A 55 -18.85 6.64 -31.31
N LEU A 56 -19.25 6.12 -30.16
CA LEU A 56 -19.97 4.85 -30.06
C LEU A 56 -21.49 4.99 -30.02
N ASN A 57 -22.02 6.23 -29.91
CA ASN A 57 -23.43 6.51 -29.67
C ASN A 57 -24.01 5.74 -28.46
N VAL A 58 -23.25 5.69 -27.37
CA VAL A 58 -23.58 4.97 -26.14
C VAL A 58 -23.32 5.86 -24.93
N THR A 59 -24.11 5.77 -23.87
CA THR A 59 -23.93 6.62 -22.69
C THR A 59 -22.53 6.46 -22.05
N PRO A 60 -21.92 7.55 -21.53
CA PRO A 60 -20.59 7.47 -20.90
C PRO A 60 -20.49 6.43 -19.79
N LYS A 61 -21.59 6.23 -19.04
CA LYS A 61 -21.68 5.20 -17.99
C LYS A 61 -21.51 3.79 -18.54
N LYS A 62 -22.19 3.45 -19.63
CA LYS A 62 -22.08 2.12 -20.26
C LYS A 62 -20.65 1.86 -20.78
N ILE A 63 -20.00 2.89 -21.32
CA ILE A 63 -18.60 2.82 -21.79
C ILE A 63 -17.65 2.59 -20.63
N HIS A 64 -17.78 3.37 -19.56
CA HIS A 64 -17.02 3.19 -18.32
C HIS A 64 -17.19 1.77 -17.77
N ASP A 65 -18.43 1.29 -17.68
CA ASP A 65 -18.74 -0.02 -17.12
C ASP A 65 -18.18 -1.14 -18.00
N PHE A 66 -18.30 -1.02 -19.33
CA PHE A 66 -17.70 -1.97 -20.28
C PHE A 66 -16.16 -1.98 -20.19
N PHE A 67 -15.55 -0.79 -20.13
CA PHE A 67 -14.11 -0.63 -19.99
C PHE A 67 -13.61 -1.38 -18.74
N HIS A 68 -14.18 -1.09 -17.57
CA HIS A 68 -13.70 -1.65 -16.30
C HIS A 68 -14.07 -3.14 -16.10
N ASN A 69 -15.22 -3.60 -16.60
CA ASN A 69 -15.68 -4.95 -16.33
C ASN A 69 -15.27 -5.97 -17.39
N THR A 70 -14.94 -5.52 -18.60
CA THR A 70 -14.70 -6.42 -19.73
C THR A 70 -13.38 -6.07 -20.41
N TRP A 71 -13.30 -4.88 -21.01
CA TRP A 71 -12.26 -4.56 -21.98
C TRP A 71 -10.86 -4.44 -21.38
N SER A 72 -10.71 -3.78 -20.22
CA SER A 72 -9.41 -3.58 -19.58
C SER A 72 -8.74 -4.89 -19.14
N LYS A 73 -9.55 -5.93 -18.87
CA LYS A 73 -9.07 -7.21 -18.34
C LYS A 73 -8.20 -7.96 -19.34
N GLN A 74 -8.39 -7.74 -20.64
CA GLN A 74 -7.59 -8.39 -21.68
C GLN A 74 -6.09 -7.99 -21.63
N PHE A 75 -5.77 -6.91 -20.92
CA PHE A 75 -4.42 -6.39 -20.77
C PHE A 75 -3.78 -6.71 -19.41
N CYS A 76 -4.46 -7.53 -18.61
CA CYS A 76 -4.06 -7.94 -17.27
C CYS A 76 -3.84 -9.46 -17.23
N ASP A 77 -2.99 -9.90 -16.31
CA ASP A 77 -2.76 -11.31 -16.06
C ASP A 77 -3.94 -11.98 -15.37
N ASN A 78 -4.05 -13.28 -15.59
CA ASN A 78 -5.06 -14.10 -14.94
C ASN A 78 -4.72 -14.29 -13.45
N ILE A 79 -5.62 -13.84 -12.58
CA ILE A 79 -5.45 -13.93 -11.12
C ILE A 79 -5.30 -15.38 -10.64
N TYR A 80 -5.88 -16.35 -11.35
CA TYR A 80 -5.87 -17.75 -10.92
C TYR A 80 -4.47 -18.37 -10.97
N ASP A 81 -3.58 -17.85 -11.82
CA ASP A 81 -2.21 -18.33 -11.95
C ASP A 81 -1.38 -18.03 -10.68
N HIS A 82 -1.80 -17.02 -9.90
CA HIS A 82 -1.17 -16.60 -8.65
C HIS A 82 -2.04 -16.86 -7.42
N ARG A 83 -3.13 -17.64 -7.57
CA ARG A 83 -4.10 -17.89 -6.51
C ARG A 83 -3.49 -18.41 -5.20
N PRO A 84 -2.59 -19.43 -5.19
CA PRO A 84 -2.04 -19.95 -3.95
C PRO A 84 -1.28 -18.88 -3.14
N GLU A 85 -0.51 -18.03 -3.83
CA GLU A 85 0.27 -16.97 -3.21
C GLU A 85 -0.64 -15.87 -2.65
N ILE A 86 -1.68 -15.49 -3.40
CA ILE A 86 -2.69 -14.53 -2.95
C ILE A 86 -3.41 -15.05 -1.69
N GLU A 87 -3.87 -16.30 -1.69
CA GLU A 87 -4.55 -16.91 -0.54
C GLU A 87 -3.64 -16.99 0.69
N ARG A 88 -2.34 -17.29 0.50
CA ARG A 88 -1.34 -17.27 1.57
C ARG A 88 -1.19 -15.88 2.19
N ILE A 89 -1.03 -14.83 1.38
CA ILE A 89 -0.92 -13.45 1.87
C ILE A 89 -2.20 -13.02 2.61
N ILE A 90 -3.38 -13.41 2.12
CA ILE A 90 -4.66 -13.13 2.80
C ILE A 90 -4.68 -13.83 4.16
N ALA A 91 -4.34 -15.12 4.25
CA ALA A 91 -4.34 -15.86 5.51
C ALA A 91 -3.40 -15.23 6.55
N GLU A 92 -2.25 -14.71 6.12
CA GLU A 92 -1.29 -14.03 6.98
C GLU A 92 -1.82 -12.69 7.53
N LEU A 93 -2.54 -11.92 6.70
CA LEU A 93 -2.80 -10.50 6.96
C LEU A 93 -4.27 -10.16 7.24
N VAL A 94 -5.22 -11.07 6.99
CA VAL A 94 -6.67 -10.81 7.08
C VAL A 94 -7.13 -10.31 8.45
N ASN A 95 -6.45 -10.71 9.53
CA ASN A 95 -6.79 -10.28 10.89
C ASN A 95 -6.21 -8.91 11.26
N PHE A 96 -5.38 -8.30 10.40
CA PHE A 96 -4.60 -7.10 10.71
C PHE A 96 -4.85 -5.94 9.73
N CYS A 97 -5.29 -6.23 8.51
CA CYS A 97 -5.42 -5.26 7.43
C CYS A 97 -6.88 -5.11 6.97
N SER A 98 -7.23 -3.91 6.51
CA SER A 98 -8.48 -3.73 5.77
C SER A 98 -8.41 -4.44 4.41
N ILE A 99 -9.55 -4.75 3.78
CA ILE A 99 -9.58 -5.35 2.44
C ILE A 99 -8.79 -4.48 1.42
N LYS A 100 -8.91 -3.15 1.52
CA LYS A 100 -8.20 -2.24 0.64
C LYS A 100 -6.68 -2.35 0.82
N ASP A 101 -6.21 -2.41 2.07
CA ASP A 101 -4.79 -2.54 2.38
C ASP A 101 -4.26 -3.92 1.96
N LEU A 102 -5.07 -4.98 2.10
CA LEU A 102 -4.74 -6.32 1.61
C LEU A 102 -4.51 -6.32 0.10
N VAL A 103 -5.42 -5.73 -0.67
CA VAL A 103 -5.30 -5.66 -2.14
C VAL A 103 -4.01 -4.96 -2.55
N VAL A 104 -3.70 -3.81 -1.94
CA VAL A 104 -2.45 -3.07 -2.21
C VAL A 104 -1.24 -3.94 -1.84
N THR A 105 -1.24 -4.54 -0.65
CA THR A 105 -0.13 -5.38 -0.19
C THR A 105 0.11 -6.58 -1.10
N ILE A 106 -0.95 -7.22 -1.59
CA ILE A 106 -0.88 -8.34 -2.52
C ILE A 106 -0.29 -7.90 -3.85
N GLN A 107 -0.74 -6.76 -4.40
CA GLN A 107 -0.16 -6.20 -5.64
C GLN A 107 1.33 -5.93 -5.46
N CYS A 108 1.74 -5.27 -4.38
CA CYS A 108 3.16 -4.99 -4.12
C CYS A 108 3.99 -6.27 -3.99
N ARG A 109 3.54 -7.24 -3.18
CA ARG A 109 4.27 -8.50 -2.98
C ARG A 109 4.41 -9.30 -4.27
N LEU A 110 3.35 -9.37 -5.07
CA LEU A 110 3.41 -10.04 -6.37
C LEU A 110 4.32 -9.31 -7.34
N GLN A 111 4.31 -7.98 -7.38
CA GLN A 111 5.22 -7.21 -8.23
C GLN A 111 6.70 -7.38 -7.84
N ILE A 112 7.00 -7.55 -6.55
CA ILE A 112 8.37 -7.85 -6.09
C ILE A 112 8.82 -9.23 -6.60
N GLY A 113 7.95 -10.25 -6.53
CA GLY A 113 8.28 -11.61 -6.99
C GLY A 113 8.18 -11.80 -8.51
N TYR A 114 7.31 -11.04 -9.16
CA TYR A 114 6.96 -11.12 -10.58
C TYR A 114 6.87 -9.69 -11.15
N PRO A 115 8.00 -9.04 -11.49
CA PRO A 115 8.03 -7.61 -11.85
C PRO A 115 7.12 -7.21 -13.02
N THR A 116 6.81 -8.15 -13.92
CA THR A 116 5.95 -7.91 -15.08
C THR A 116 4.47 -8.11 -14.80
N ILE A 117 4.09 -8.62 -13.62
CA ILE A 117 2.69 -8.96 -13.32
C ILE A 117 1.82 -7.71 -13.23
N LYS A 118 0.68 -7.75 -13.92
CA LYS A 118 -0.36 -6.72 -13.96
C LYS A 118 -1.70 -7.35 -13.67
N LEU A 119 -2.08 -7.43 -12.39
CA LEU A 119 -3.42 -7.89 -12.00
C LEU A 119 -4.46 -6.77 -12.11
N HIS A 120 -5.63 -7.10 -12.65
CA HIS A 120 -6.76 -6.18 -12.70
C HIS A 120 -7.29 -5.88 -11.28
N TYR A 121 -7.23 -4.61 -10.85
CA TYR A 121 -7.56 -4.20 -9.47
C TYR A 121 -8.95 -4.65 -9.02
N GLN A 122 -9.99 -4.44 -9.83
CA GLN A 122 -11.36 -4.80 -9.44
C GLN A 122 -11.53 -6.32 -9.29
N THR A 123 -10.89 -7.10 -10.16
CA THR A 123 -10.92 -8.56 -10.10
C THR A 123 -10.23 -9.04 -8.82
N LEU A 124 -9.06 -8.47 -8.52
CA LEU A 124 -8.32 -8.76 -7.29
C LEU A 124 -9.12 -8.36 -6.04
N TYR A 125 -9.73 -7.18 -6.04
CA TYR A 125 -10.57 -6.72 -4.93
C TYR A 125 -11.74 -7.67 -4.66
N GLN A 126 -12.45 -8.09 -5.71
CA GLN A 126 -13.55 -9.05 -5.60
C GLN A 126 -13.08 -10.40 -5.06
N PHE A 127 -11.94 -10.90 -5.57
CA PHE A 127 -11.34 -12.14 -5.10
C PHE A 127 -10.97 -12.07 -3.61
N VAL A 128 -10.25 -11.02 -3.19
CA VAL A 128 -9.86 -10.81 -1.79
C VAL A 128 -11.10 -10.72 -0.89
N ASN A 129 -12.09 -9.91 -1.28
CA ASN A 129 -13.33 -9.77 -0.50
C ASN A 129 -14.06 -11.11 -0.32
N TYR A 130 -14.10 -11.95 -1.35
CA TYR A 130 -14.69 -13.28 -1.27
C TYR A 130 -13.90 -14.20 -0.32
N GLN A 131 -12.57 -14.21 -0.41
CA GLN A 131 -11.71 -15.01 0.44
C GLN A 131 -11.79 -14.60 1.92
N VAL A 132 -11.84 -13.31 2.21
CA VAL A 132 -12.03 -12.79 3.57
C VAL A 132 -13.38 -13.27 4.15
N LYS A 133 -14.46 -13.22 3.38
CA LYS A 133 -15.76 -13.76 3.81
C LYS A 133 -15.72 -15.26 4.13
N ILE A 134 -15.02 -16.06 3.32
CA ILE A 134 -14.83 -17.48 3.61
C ILE A 134 -14.06 -17.66 4.92
N HIS A 135 -12.99 -16.89 5.11
CA HIS A 135 -12.16 -16.96 6.32
C HIS A 135 -12.97 -16.62 7.58
N ASP A 136 -13.77 -15.56 7.54
CA ASP A 136 -14.64 -15.17 8.64
C ASP A 136 -15.66 -16.27 8.97
N ASN A 137 -16.32 -16.84 7.96
CA ASN A 137 -17.28 -17.93 8.14
C ASN A 137 -16.65 -19.18 8.78
N LYS A 138 -15.43 -19.57 8.39
CA LYS A 138 -14.69 -20.69 9.00
C LYS A 138 -14.39 -20.43 10.49
N GLN A 139 -14.09 -19.18 10.87
CA GLN A 139 -13.91 -18.82 12.28
C GLN A 139 -15.22 -18.89 13.07
N TYR A 140 -16.37 -18.59 12.47
CA TYR A 140 -17.66 -18.70 13.15
C TYR A 140 -18.05 -20.17 13.38
N SER A 141 -17.91 -21.03 12.37
CA SER A 141 -18.23 -22.46 12.50
C SER A 141 -17.36 -23.17 13.55
N SER A 142 -16.08 -22.81 13.65
CA SER A 142 -15.18 -23.35 14.69
C SER A 142 -15.45 -22.82 16.10
N LYS A 143 -16.04 -21.62 16.23
CA LYS A 143 -16.43 -21.06 17.54
C LYS A 143 -17.71 -21.66 18.11
N LYS A 144 -18.66 -22.05 17.26
CA LYS A 144 -19.95 -22.62 17.70
C LYS A 144 -19.84 -23.99 18.39
N LEU A 145 -18.67 -24.64 18.28
CA LEU A 145 -18.34 -25.90 18.96
C LEU A 145 -17.59 -25.74 20.29
N GLN A 146 -17.29 -24.51 20.73
CA GLN A 146 -16.49 -24.27 21.94
C GLN A 146 -17.11 -23.16 22.80
N ASN A 147 -18.23 -23.47 23.44
CA ASN A 147 -18.73 -22.73 24.59
C ASN A 147 -17.97 -23.20 25.84
N GLU A 148 -16.80 -22.61 26.11
CA GLU A 148 -16.05 -22.70 27.37
C GLU A 148 -15.43 -21.31 27.67
N PRO A 149 -15.48 -20.80 28.91
CA PRO A 149 -15.37 -19.36 29.24
C PRO A 149 -13.92 -18.84 29.40
N ILE A 150 -13.00 -19.13 28.47
CA ILE A 150 -11.55 -18.80 28.64
C ILE A 150 -10.99 -17.86 27.53
N ARG A 151 -11.79 -17.53 26.51
CA ARG A 151 -11.25 -17.00 25.23
C ARG A 151 -10.84 -15.52 25.16
N SER A 152 -11.26 -14.65 26.08
CA SER A 152 -10.96 -13.20 26.01
C SER A 152 -9.52 -12.85 26.40
N TYR A 153 -8.82 -13.76 27.08
CA TYR A 153 -7.43 -13.61 27.50
C TYR A 153 -6.44 -14.01 26.40
N VAL A 154 -6.70 -15.12 25.69
CA VAL A 154 -5.79 -15.66 24.65
C VAL A 154 -5.68 -14.72 23.45
N LYS A 155 -6.78 -14.10 22.99
CA LYS A 155 -6.77 -13.21 21.82
C LYS A 155 -5.88 -11.97 22.01
N ARG A 156 -5.81 -11.43 23.23
CA ARG A 156 -4.94 -10.28 23.56
C ARG A 156 -3.46 -10.66 23.63
N LYS A 157 -3.14 -11.85 24.13
CA LYS A 157 -1.76 -12.34 24.24
C LYS A 157 -1.13 -12.63 22.87
N VAL A 158 -1.89 -13.24 21.96
CA VAL A 158 -1.42 -13.53 20.59
C VAL A 158 -1.18 -12.24 19.78
N GLN A 159 -2.06 -11.24 19.92
CA GLN A 159 -1.90 -9.95 19.25
C GLN A 159 -0.65 -9.19 19.75
N SER A 160 -0.35 -9.26 21.05
CA SER A 160 0.86 -8.65 21.62
C SER A 160 2.14 -9.33 21.15
N GLN A 161 2.15 -10.66 21.03
CA GLN A 161 3.31 -11.41 20.54
C GLN A 161 3.62 -11.13 19.07
N PHE A 162 2.59 -11.03 18.22
CA PHE A 162 2.76 -10.72 16.80
C PHE A 162 3.33 -9.30 16.59
N ILE A 163 2.82 -8.31 17.33
CA ILE A 163 3.35 -6.94 17.30
C ILE A 163 4.82 -6.92 17.74
N SER A 164 5.17 -7.64 18.80
CA SER A 164 6.55 -7.74 19.28
C SER A 164 7.50 -8.37 18.26
N GLN A 165 7.10 -9.45 17.58
CA GLN A 165 7.91 -10.10 16.56
C GLN A 165 8.15 -9.21 15.33
N ASN A 166 7.14 -8.47 14.88
CA ASN A 166 7.29 -7.54 13.75
C ASN A 166 8.16 -6.34 14.12
N ILE A 167 8.06 -5.82 15.34
CA ILE A 167 8.98 -4.79 15.83
C ILE A 167 10.41 -5.32 15.84
N GLN A 168 10.65 -6.53 16.36
CA GLN A 168 11.99 -7.12 16.41
C GLN A 168 12.59 -7.34 15.02
N ARG A 169 11.80 -7.83 14.05
CA ARG A 169 12.25 -7.99 12.66
C ARG A 169 12.66 -6.65 12.05
N THR A 170 11.84 -5.62 12.23
CA THR A 170 12.16 -4.26 11.76
C THR A 170 13.44 -3.73 12.40
N LEU A 171 13.63 -3.94 13.71
CA LEU A 171 14.85 -3.54 14.41
C LEU A 171 16.09 -4.28 13.90
N ASN A 172 15.97 -5.58 13.59
CA ASN A 172 17.07 -6.35 13.02
C ASN A 172 17.46 -5.86 11.61
N CYS A 173 16.48 -5.61 10.73
CA CYS A 173 16.75 -5.05 9.40
C CYS A 173 17.41 -3.67 9.48
N ILE A 174 16.97 -2.82 10.41
CA ILE A 174 17.64 -1.55 10.70
C ILE A 174 19.09 -1.83 11.13
N SER A 175 19.32 -2.67 12.12
CA SER A 175 20.67 -2.99 12.62
C SER A 175 21.61 -3.49 11.51
N GLU A 176 21.13 -4.33 10.59
CA GLU A 176 21.90 -4.85 9.46
C GLU A 176 22.26 -3.74 8.45
N CYS A 177 21.35 -2.81 8.19
CA CYS A 177 21.62 -1.66 7.32
C CYS A 177 22.59 -0.63 7.92
N TYR A 178 22.66 -0.53 9.26
CA TYR A 178 23.54 0.41 9.97
C TYR A 178 24.88 -0.21 10.43
N ALA A 179 25.03 -1.54 10.38
CA ALA A 179 26.27 -2.25 10.71
C ALA A 179 27.52 -1.81 9.89
N PRO A 180 27.42 -1.45 8.59
CA PRO A 180 28.59 -1.06 7.79
C PRO A 180 29.10 0.37 8.06
N LEU A 181 28.33 1.21 8.76
CA LEU A 181 28.69 2.61 9.01
C LEU A 181 29.65 2.80 10.20
N SER A 182 29.99 1.71 10.91
CA SER A 182 30.96 1.72 12.00
C SER A 182 32.42 1.54 11.53
N PHE A 183 32.65 1.38 10.23
CA PHE A 183 33.99 1.34 9.63
C PHE A 183 34.23 2.59 8.77
N ILE A 184 34.56 3.70 9.42
CA ILE A 184 35.16 4.86 8.75
C ILE A 184 36.67 4.78 9.02
N PRO A 185 37.53 4.49 8.03
CA PRO A 185 38.97 4.55 8.21
C PRO A 185 39.39 5.97 8.60
N ASN A 186 40.30 6.10 9.57
CA ASN A 186 40.81 7.37 10.12
C ASN A 186 41.65 8.21 9.12
N GLU A 187 41.54 7.98 7.80
CA GLU A 187 42.45 8.57 6.81
C GLU A 187 41.97 9.88 6.16
N PHE A 188 40.87 10.48 6.63
CA PHE A 188 40.42 11.79 6.13
C PHE A 188 40.65 12.91 7.15
N VAL A 189 41.92 13.13 7.49
CA VAL A 189 42.38 14.37 8.14
C VAL A 189 43.50 14.94 7.28
N ASN A 190 43.11 15.71 6.25
CA ASN A 190 43.83 16.84 5.65
C ASN A 190 43.37 17.07 4.20
N CYS A 191 42.36 17.90 3.99
CA CYS A 191 42.21 18.60 2.70
C CYS A 191 41.49 19.95 2.91
N SER A 192 42.03 20.97 2.25
CA SER A 192 41.89 22.40 2.47
C SER A 192 40.49 23.01 2.24
N GLN A 193 40.23 24.07 3.00
CA GLN A 193 38.99 24.81 3.22
C GLN A 193 38.38 25.61 2.04
N HIS A 194 38.73 25.36 0.77
CA HIS A 194 38.30 26.26 -0.32
C HIS A 194 37.37 25.67 -1.39
N ASN A 195 36.66 24.56 -1.09
CA ASN A 195 35.67 24.01 -2.03
C ASN A 195 34.37 23.49 -1.37
N GLN A 196 34.07 23.89 -0.14
CA GLN A 196 32.93 23.34 0.61
C GLN A 196 31.59 24.07 0.41
N GLU A 197 31.57 25.25 -0.21
CA GLU A 197 30.30 25.95 -0.48
C GLU A 197 29.49 25.33 -1.63
N HIS A 198 30.15 24.63 -2.56
CA HIS A 198 29.45 23.82 -3.56
C HIS A 198 28.97 22.44 -3.03
N GLN A 199 29.43 22.02 -1.84
CA GLN A 199 28.94 20.83 -1.14
C GLN A 199 27.84 21.14 -0.11
N LEU A 200 27.55 22.41 0.17
CA LEU A 200 26.41 22.82 1.00
C LEU A 200 25.05 22.53 0.34
N HIS A 201 25.02 22.18 -0.95
CA HIS A 201 23.83 21.60 -1.58
C HIS A 201 23.56 20.13 -1.14
N ASN A 202 24.54 19.45 -0.54
CA ASN A 202 24.34 18.15 0.14
C ASN A 202 23.77 18.30 1.57
N ILE A 203 23.63 19.53 2.06
CA ILE A 203 23.00 19.84 3.35
C ILE A 203 21.46 19.95 3.25
N ARG A 204 20.85 19.42 2.16
CA ARG A 204 19.46 18.94 2.21
C ARG A 204 19.28 17.63 3.00
N ARG A 205 20.35 17.03 3.55
CA ARG A 205 20.26 15.85 4.43
C ARG A 205 19.95 16.16 5.90
N LYS A 206 20.14 17.39 6.42
CA LYS A 206 19.94 17.66 7.87
C LYS A 206 18.49 17.57 8.36
N ASN A 207 17.49 17.81 7.50
CA ASN A 207 16.09 17.72 7.91
C ASN A 207 15.57 16.28 7.99
N ASN A 208 16.12 15.35 7.19
CA ASN A 208 15.77 13.93 7.29
C ASN A 208 16.47 13.27 8.48
N TRP A 209 17.71 13.64 8.81
CA TRP A 209 18.42 13.04 9.94
C TRP A 209 17.81 13.42 11.29
N LYS A 210 17.36 14.67 11.45
CA LYS A 210 16.63 15.08 12.66
C LYS A 210 15.32 14.31 12.77
N PHE A 211 14.55 14.21 11.69
CA PHE A 211 13.29 13.46 11.66
C PHE A 211 13.50 11.95 11.94
N PHE A 212 14.51 11.33 11.34
CA PHE A 212 14.85 9.92 11.59
C PHE A 212 15.32 9.69 13.03
N SER A 213 16.13 10.60 13.60
CA SER A 213 16.54 10.51 15.00
C SER A 213 15.35 10.66 15.95
N GLU A 214 14.41 11.55 15.65
CA GLU A 214 13.16 11.71 16.40
C GLU A 214 12.27 10.47 16.28
N LEU A 215 12.16 9.86 15.09
CA LEU A 215 11.41 8.63 14.86
C LEU A 215 12.02 7.44 15.63
N ILE A 216 13.36 7.29 15.60
CA ILE A 216 14.08 6.26 16.33
C ILE A 216 13.92 6.45 17.85
N CYS A 217 14.06 7.68 18.36
CA CYS A 217 13.80 7.98 19.76
C CYS A 217 12.35 7.65 20.17
N ILE A 218 11.36 7.92 19.31
CA ILE A 218 9.95 7.59 19.57
C ILE A 218 9.73 6.08 19.56
N LEU A 219 10.36 5.33 18.65
CA LEU A 219 10.29 3.87 18.61
C LEU A 219 10.96 3.22 19.83
N ILE A 220 12.12 3.74 20.26
CA ILE A 220 12.82 3.30 21.48
C ILE A 220 11.97 3.61 22.71
N TYR A 221 11.41 4.82 22.81
CA TYR A 221 10.55 5.22 23.94
C TYR A 221 9.27 4.39 24.00
N TYR A 222 8.66 4.08 22.84
CA TYR A 222 7.49 3.22 22.75
C TYR A 222 7.81 1.76 23.13
N HIS A 223 8.98 1.26 22.74
CA HIS A 223 9.47 -0.06 23.15
C HIS A 223 9.76 -0.14 24.66
N GLN A 224 10.39 0.89 25.24
CA GLN A 224 10.59 1.00 26.69
C GLN A 224 9.26 1.15 27.46
N PHE A 225 8.30 1.88 26.90
CA PHE A 225 6.94 2.03 27.44
C PHE A 225 6.18 0.70 27.47
N LEU A 226 6.34 -0.15 26.44
CA LEU A 226 5.73 -1.47 26.41
C LEU A 226 6.40 -2.48 27.37
N ASN A 227 7.67 -2.27 27.73
CA ASN A 227 8.42 -3.12 28.65
C ASN A 227 8.24 -2.78 30.14
N LEU A 228 7.72 -1.60 30.48
CA LEU A 228 7.50 -1.21 31.87
C LEU A 228 6.09 -1.62 32.36
N ASN A 229 6.04 -2.74 33.06
CA ASN A 229 4.89 -3.26 33.84
C ASN A 229 4.48 -2.33 35.01
N LYS A 230 4.06 -1.08 34.75
CA LYS A 230 3.46 -0.19 35.77
C LYS A 230 2.18 0.46 35.26
N PHE A 231 1.15 -0.38 35.10
CA PHE A 231 -0.16 0.01 34.58
C PHE A 231 -1.03 0.79 35.59
N ASN A 232 -0.76 0.70 36.91
CA ASN A 232 -1.68 1.21 37.94
C ASN A 232 -1.53 2.71 38.27
N ASN A 233 -0.33 3.28 38.17
CA ASN A 233 -0.13 4.73 38.45
C ASN A 233 -0.52 5.64 37.29
N PHE A 234 -0.68 5.09 36.08
CA PHE A 234 -1.03 5.88 34.89
C PHE A 234 -2.54 6.12 34.75
N ARG A 235 -3.40 5.25 35.31
CA ARG A 235 -4.87 5.38 35.19
C ARG A 235 -5.40 6.69 35.79
N LEU A 236 -4.80 7.18 36.88
CA LEU A 236 -5.17 8.44 37.54
C LEU A 236 -4.66 9.68 36.78
N LYS A 237 -3.46 9.62 36.19
CA LYS A 237 -2.92 10.70 35.33
C LYS A 237 -3.58 10.76 33.95
N TYR A 238 -4.00 9.62 33.40
CA TYR A 238 -4.65 9.52 32.08
C TYR A 238 -6.08 10.04 32.09
N GLN A 239 -6.80 9.96 33.22
CA GLN A 239 -8.11 10.60 33.36
C GLN A 239 -8.01 12.14 33.36
N GLN A 240 -6.91 12.72 33.85
CA GLN A 240 -6.66 14.17 33.82
C GLN A 240 -6.28 14.70 32.42
N LEU A 241 -5.68 13.88 31.56
CA LEU A 241 -5.24 14.28 30.21
C LEU A 241 -6.30 14.09 29.11
N LYS A 242 -7.49 13.58 29.46
CA LYS A 242 -8.55 13.21 28.51
C LYS A 242 -9.22 14.40 27.83
N SER A 243 -9.01 15.63 28.30
CA SER A 243 -9.57 16.86 27.73
C SER A 243 -8.77 17.46 26.58
N TYR A 244 -7.52 17.01 26.30
CA TYR A 244 -6.63 17.78 25.41
C TYR A 244 -6.12 17.07 24.13
N GLN A 245 -6.29 15.75 23.94
CA GLN A 245 -5.62 15.08 22.81
C GLN A 245 -6.38 13.90 22.17
N ARG A 246 -7.46 14.17 21.42
CA ARG A 246 -8.01 13.20 20.45
C ARG A 246 -7.63 13.48 18.99
N LEU A 247 -7.17 14.69 18.64
CA LEU A 247 -6.87 15.06 17.25
C LEU A 247 -5.39 14.90 16.85
N LYS A 248 -4.44 14.92 17.81
CA LYS A 248 -3.00 14.80 17.50
C LYS A 248 -2.54 13.36 17.29
N GLN A 249 -3.11 12.39 18.01
CA GLN A 249 -2.71 10.98 17.91
C GLN A 249 -3.09 10.34 16.56
N TYR A 250 -4.25 10.67 15.99
CA TYR A 250 -4.64 10.16 14.67
C TYR A 250 -3.81 10.73 13.52
N LYS A 251 -3.44 12.01 13.59
CA LYS A 251 -2.51 12.61 12.62
C LYS A 251 -1.12 11.97 12.72
N PHE A 252 -0.66 11.70 13.94
CA PHE A 252 0.67 11.13 14.19
C PHE A 252 0.80 9.66 13.72
N ILE A 253 -0.19 8.81 14.04
CA ILE A 253 -0.22 7.42 13.56
C ILE A 253 -0.32 7.37 12.02
N ARG A 254 -1.10 8.27 11.43
CA ARG A 254 -1.21 8.38 9.97
C ARG A 254 0.11 8.83 9.32
N ILE A 255 0.86 9.73 9.95
CA ILE A 255 2.19 10.15 9.47
C ILE A 255 3.18 8.99 9.54
N ILE A 256 3.22 8.23 10.65
CA ILE A 256 4.06 7.04 10.77
C ILE A 256 3.69 6.00 9.70
N TYR A 257 2.40 5.76 9.48
CA TYR A 257 1.92 4.81 8.47
C TYR A 257 2.26 5.25 7.03
N MET A 258 2.15 6.54 6.72
CA MET A 258 2.55 7.08 5.42
C MET A 258 4.08 7.01 5.24
N PHE A 259 4.85 7.28 6.29
CA PHE A 259 6.32 7.23 6.25
C PHE A 259 6.85 5.80 6.07
N PHE A 260 6.25 4.81 6.73
CA PHE A 260 6.58 3.39 6.52
C PHE A 260 6.28 2.93 5.10
N ASN A 261 5.17 3.37 4.52
CA ASN A 261 4.90 3.08 3.11
C ASN A 261 5.97 3.71 2.22
N THR A 262 6.35 4.98 2.41
CA THR A 262 7.34 5.65 1.55
C THR A 262 8.75 5.05 1.66
N ILE A 263 9.19 4.59 2.83
CA ILE A 263 10.52 3.97 3.00
C ILE A 263 10.58 2.58 2.37
N CYS A 264 9.46 1.85 2.32
CA CYS A 264 9.41 0.54 1.68
C CYS A 264 9.31 0.59 0.14
N TYR A 265 9.32 1.79 -0.46
CA TYR A 265 9.28 2.01 -1.92
C TYR A 265 10.63 2.48 -2.53
N PHE A 266 11.71 2.50 -1.74
CA PHE A 266 13.10 2.65 -2.21
C PHE A 266 13.91 1.43 -1.79
#